data_AF-A0A813SKM7-F1
#
_entry.id   AF-A0A813SKM7-F1
#
_cell.length_a   1.000
_cell.length_b   1.000
_cell.length_c   1.000
_cell.angle_alpha   90.00
_cell.angle_beta   90.00
_cell.angle_gamma   90.00
#
_symmetry.space_group_name_H-M   'P 1'
#
loop_
_entity.id
_entity.type
_entity.pdbx_description
1 polymer ?
#
loop_
_entity_poly.entity_id
_entity_poly.type
_entity_poly.pdbx_seq_one_letter_code
_entity_poly.pdbx_strand_id
1 'polypeptide(L)'
;MALFYVGYVLVVSSTIAFILAILTPRWIYPNVTSVSPSANASNYQGIFFVNLIANNNTCSDWILTYKDSIANCRPPYAVACAALSIVASSLSIILLWLAGGYLYIRRRRLAPHFVTFLAGLTLFIFFTTAVIWIVMLTMNRDGDMKIYRDNIGFSLWIAVGASGGYLLAFILFVLYRIDIGHRSSSHDLYSA
;
A
#
# COMPACT_ATOMS: atom_id res chain seq x y z
N MET A 1 20.03 -12.82 13.40
CA MET A 1 19.49 -13.63 12.28
C MET A 1 17.99 -13.85 12.39
N ALA A 2 17.45 -14.33 13.51
CA ALA A 2 16.00 -14.52 13.69
C ALA A 2 15.16 -13.26 13.39
N LEU A 3 15.60 -12.08 13.87
CA LEU A 3 14.94 -10.79 13.59
C LEU A 3 14.81 -10.49 12.09
N PHE A 4 15.82 -10.83 11.29
CA PHE A 4 15.79 -10.62 9.85
C PHE A 4 14.78 -11.54 9.16
N TYR A 5 14.69 -12.80 9.58
CA TYR A 5 13.69 -13.73 9.05
C TYR A 5 12.26 -13.30 9.38
N VAL A 6 12.00 -12.89 10.63
CA VAL A 6 10.68 -12.37 11.02
C VAL A 6 10.32 -11.12 10.23
N GLY A 7 11.27 -10.18 10.11
CA GLY A 7 11.10 -8.98 9.28
C GLY A 7 10.81 -9.32 7.82
N TYR A 8 11.52 -10.30 7.25
CA TYR A 8 11.30 -10.75 5.88
C TYR A 8 9.91 -11.38 5.68
N VAL A 9 9.45 -12.24 6.59
CA VAL A 9 8.10 -12.82 6.53
C VAL A 9 7.04 -11.72 6.58
N LEU A 10 7.22 -10.72 7.44
CA LEU A 10 6.32 -9.56 7.50
C LEU A 10 6.32 -8.75 6.20
N VAL A 11 7.47 -8.56 5.54
CA VAL A 11 7.52 -7.94 4.21
C VAL A 11 6.73 -8.75 3.20
N VAL A 12 6.92 -10.08 3.15
CA VAL A 12 6.21 -10.97 2.23
C VAL A 12 4.69 -10.89 2.44
N SER A 13 4.22 -11.08 3.67
CA SER A 13 2.79 -11.04 3.98
C SER A 13 2.18 -9.67 3.71
N SER A 14 2.89 -8.59 4.05
CA SER A 14 2.42 -7.22 3.83
C SER A 14 2.40 -6.84 2.35
N THR A 15 3.35 -7.35 1.56
CA THR A 15 3.37 -7.16 0.10
C THR A 15 2.16 -7.82 -0.55
N ILE A 16 1.88 -9.07 -0.19
CA ILE A 16 0.71 -9.80 -0.70
C ILE A 16 -0.58 -9.09 -0.29
N ALA A 17 -0.71 -8.72 0.99
CA ALA A 17 -1.87 -8.00 1.50
C ALA A 17 -2.07 -6.66 0.77
N PHE A 18 -1.01 -5.90 0.53
CA PHE A 18 -1.09 -4.64 -0.20
C PHE A 18 -1.52 -4.84 -1.65
N ILE A 19 -0.92 -5.79 -2.37
CA ILE A 19 -1.30 -6.08 -3.77
C ILE A 19 -2.76 -6.52 -3.85
N LEU A 20 -3.21 -7.36 -2.92
CA LEU A 20 -4.62 -7.75 -2.85
C LEU A 20 -5.52 -6.55 -2.58
N ALA A 21 -5.12 -5.66 -1.67
CA ALA A 21 -5.87 -4.45 -1.35
C ALA A 21 -6.04 -3.55 -2.59
N ILE A 22 -4.97 -3.23 -3.31
CA ILE A 22 -5.04 -2.32 -4.47
C ILE A 22 -5.82 -2.92 -5.66
N LEU A 23 -5.79 -4.24 -5.82
CA LEU A 23 -6.49 -4.96 -6.89
C LEU A 23 -7.98 -5.15 -6.58
N THR A 24 -8.38 -5.22 -5.31
CA THR A 24 -9.80 -5.32 -4.96
C THR A 24 -10.46 -3.94 -5.03
N PRO A 25 -11.50 -3.78 -5.86
CA PRO A 25 -12.12 -2.47 -6.07
C PRO A 25 -13.11 -2.11 -4.95
N ARG A 26 -12.81 -2.46 -3.69
CA ARG A 26 -13.71 -2.31 -2.54
C ARG A 26 -13.06 -1.47 -1.45
N TRP A 27 -12.56 -0.30 -1.84
CA TRP A 27 -11.97 0.67 -0.90
C TRP A 27 -13.05 1.53 -0.26
N ILE A 28 -14.08 1.88 -1.03
CA ILE A 28 -15.19 2.72 -0.59
C ILE A 28 -16.50 2.12 -1.12
N TYR A 29 -17.52 2.12 -0.27
CA TYR A 29 -18.92 1.88 -0.61
C TYR A 29 -19.68 3.21 -0.45
N PRO A 30 -19.86 3.99 -1.52
CA PRO A 30 -20.60 5.24 -1.44
C PRO A 30 -22.04 4.94 -1.05
N ASN A 31 -22.52 5.55 0.03
CA ASN A 31 -23.92 5.41 0.44
C ASN A 31 -24.78 6.29 -0.47
N VAL A 32 -25.46 5.68 -1.43
CA VAL A 32 -26.37 6.41 -2.33
C VAL A 32 -27.77 6.33 -1.73
N THR A 33 -28.16 7.37 -1.02
CA THR A 33 -29.46 7.48 -0.34
C THR A 33 -30.64 7.77 -1.29
N SER A 34 -30.51 7.59 -2.61
CA SER A 34 -31.57 8.05 -3.54
C SER A 34 -31.82 7.25 -4.82
N VAL A 35 -31.34 6.01 -4.99
CA VAL A 35 -31.79 5.19 -6.15
C VAL A 35 -31.98 3.72 -5.76
N SER A 36 -33.15 3.18 -6.13
CA SER A 36 -33.66 1.84 -5.85
C SER A 36 -32.62 0.71 -5.78
N PRO A 37 -32.81 -0.29 -4.89
CA PRO A 37 -31.97 -1.46 -4.80
C PRO A 37 -32.25 -2.39 -5.99
N SER A 38 -31.70 -2.08 -7.16
CA SER A 38 -31.57 -3.09 -8.20
C SER A 38 -30.44 -4.03 -7.76
N ALA A 39 -30.82 -5.27 -7.51
CA ALA A 39 -30.12 -6.23 -6.66
C ALA A 39 -28.78 -6.78 -7.22
N ASN A 40 -28.04 -6.06 -8.08
CA ASN A 40 -26.79 -6.58 -8.66
C ASN A 40 -25.66 -5.56 -8.89
N ALA A 41 -25.85 -4.26 -8.66
CA ALA A 41 -24.79 -3.27 -8.86
C ALA A 41 -24.56 -2.43 -7.61
N SER A 42 -23.78 -2.96 -6.66
CA SER A 42 -23.27 -2.16 -5.55
C SER A 42 -22.32 -1.08 -6.07
N ASN A 43 -22.53 0.18 -5.71
CA ASN A 43 -21.55 1.23 -5.96
C ASN A 43 -20.27 0.94 -5.16
N TYR A 44 -19.12 0.98 -5.84
CA TYR A 44 -17.84 0.79 -5.19
C TYR A 44 -16.73 1.55 -5.92
N GLN A 45 -15.76 2.00 -5.14
CA GLN A 45 -14.58 2.67 -5.65
C GLN A 45 -13.33 1.93 -5.17
N GLY A 46 -12.41 1.67 -6.08
CA GLY A 46 -11.07 1.15 -5.81
C GLY A 46 -9.98 2.08 -6.32
N ILE A 47 -8.74 1.60 -6.28
CA ILE A 47 -7.57 2.33 -6.79
C ILE A 47 -7.52 2.35 -8.31
N PHE A 48 -7.80 1.22 -8.95
CA PHE A 48 -7.69 1.10 -10.40
C PHE A 48 -9.03 1.12 -11.12
N PHE A 49 -10.12 0.89 -10.42
CA PHE A 49 -11.44 0.76 -11.02
C PHE A 49 -12.49 1.47 -10.18
N VAL A 50 -13.42 2.14 -10.87
CA VAL A 50 -14.56 2.83 -10.27
C VAL A 50 -15.84 2.23 -10.84
N ASN A 51 -16.83 1.98 -10.00
CA ASN A 51 -18.20 1.68 -10.42
C ASN A 51 -19.17 2.55 -9.63
N LEU A 52 -19.61 3.64 -10.25
CA LEU A 52 -20.54 4.61 -9.66
C LEU A 52 -21.79 4.70 -10.52
N ILE A 53 -22.94 4.47 -9.91
CA ILE A 53 -24.26 4.70 -10.47
C ILE A 53 -24.83 5.92 -9.76
N ALA A 54 -24.93 7.04 -10.47
CA ALA A 54 -25.46 8.29 -9.94
C ALA A 54 -26.37 8.96 -10.99
N ASN A 55 -27.59 9.31 -10.60
CA ASN A 55 -28.56 10.06 -11.42
C ASN A 55 -28.65 9.58 -12.88
N ASN A 56 -28.91 8.28 -13.08
CA ASN A 56 -29.06 7.62 -14.39
C ASN A 56 -27.78 7.54 -15.26
N ASN A 57 -26.64 8.04 -14.77
CA ASN A 57 -25.33 7.86 -15.39
C ASN A 57 -24.56 6.74 -14.68
N THR A 58 -24.15 5.73 -15.43
CA THR A 58 -23.27 4.66 -14.96
C THR A 58 -21.83 4.98 -15.34
N CYS A 59 -20.96 5.06 -14.34
CA CYS A 59 -19.53 5.25 -14.53
C CYS A 59 -18.77 4.03 -14.05
N SER A 60 -18.45 3.14 -14.99
CA SER A 60 -17.72 1.90 -14.76
C SER A 60 -16.49 1.84 -15.66
N ASP A 61 -15.33 2.24 -15.15
CA ASP A 61 -14.09 2.16 -15.95
C ASP A 61 -12.84 2.11 -15.08
N TRP A 62 -11.72 1.81 -15.73
CA TRP A 62 -10.40 1.82 -15.15
C TRP A 62 -9.85 3.25 -15.07
N ILE A 63 -9.38 3.64 -13.88
CA ILE A 63 -8.87 4.99 -13.58
C ILE A 63 -7.66 5.37 -14.44
N LEU A 64 -6.91 4.40 -14.94
CA LEU A 64 -5.72 4.65 -15.77
C LEU A 64 -6.05 4.78 -17.27
N THR A 65 -7.24 4.37 -17.71
CA THR A 65 -7.65 4.49 -19.11
C THR A 65 -8.17 5.90 -19.36
N TYR A 66 -7.59 6.61 -20.33
CA TYR A 66 -8.11 7.92 -20.73
C TYR A 66 -9.23 7.74 -21.75
N LYS A 67 -10.42 8.24 -21.42
CA LYS A 67 -11.56 8.29 -22.32
C LYS A 67 -12.38 9.54 -22.01
N ASP A 68 -12.68 10.34 -23.03
CA ASP A 68 -13.33 11.65 -22.84
C ASP A 68 -14.72 11.52 -22.18
N SER A 69 -15.41 10.40 -22.39
CA SER A 69 -16.75 10.12 -21.83
C SER A 69 -16.77 9.92 -20.30
N ILE A 70 -15.62 9.72 -19.65
CA ILE A 70 -15.52 9.44 -18.21
C ILE A 70 -14.66 10.47 -17.46
N ALA A 71 -14.28 11.58 -18.11
CA ALA A 71 -13.39 12.60 -17.53
C ALA A 71 -13.90 13.11 -16.17
N ASN A 72 -15.21 13.25 -16.01
CA ASN A 72 -15.84 13.69 -14.75
C ASN A 72 -15.82 12.63 -13.63
N CYS A 73 -15.65 11.35 -13.95
CA CYS A 73 -15.58 10.27 -12.97
C CYS A 73 -14.15 9.87 -12.59
N ARG A 74 -13.15 10.55 -13.19
CA ARG A 74 -11.73 10.26 -13.02
C ARG A 74 -11.08 11.41 -12.25
N PRO A 75 -11.24 11.47 -10.92
CA PRO A 75 -10.65 12.56 -10.17
C PRO A 75 -9.11 12.46 -10.22
N PRO A 76 -8.40 13.59 -10.33
CA PRO A 76 -6.94 13.60 -10.52
C PRO A 76 -6.19 12.93 -9.36
N TYR A 77 -6.72 13.00 -8.14
CA TYR A 77 -6.12 12.33 -6.97
C TYR A 77 -6.13 10.80 -7.11
N ALA A 78 -7.18 10.22 -7.69
CA ALA A 78 -7.28 8.77 -7.85
C ALA A 78 -6.25 8.25 -8.86
N VAL A 79 -5.98 9.03 -9.91
CA VAL A 79 -4.91 8.75 -10.89
C VAL A 79 -3.54 8.80 -10.22
N ALA A 80 -3.27 9.84 -9.41
CA ALA A 80 -2.02 9.98 -8.68
C ALA A 80 -1.81 8.81 -7.70
N CYS A 81 -2.84 8.42 -6.95
CA CYS A 81 -2.77 7.28 -6.05
C CYS A 81 -2.59 5.95 -6.78
N ALA A 82 -3.22 5.77 -7.94
CA ALA A 82 -3.01 4.58 -8.78
C ALA A 82 -1.55 4.48 -9.24
N ALA A 83 -0.97 5.59 -9.70
CA ALA A 83 0.44 5.64 -10.09
C ALA A 83 1.38 5.36 -8.91
N LEU A 84 1.15 5.98 -7.75
CA LEU A 84 1.93 5.74 -6.54
C LEU A 84 1.84 4.28 -6.07
N SER A 85 0.65 3.67 -6.17
CA SER A 85 0.45 2.26 -5.81
C SER A 85 1.22 1.30 -6.71
N ILE A 86 1.33 1.61 -8.00
CA ILE A 86 2.16 0.84 -8.95
C ILE A 86 3.64 0.94 -8.55
N VAL A 87 4.13 2.15 -8.29
CA VAL A 87 5.53 2.38 -7.88
C VAL A 87 5.83 1.69 -6.54
N ALA A 88 4.91 1.76 -5.59
CA ALA A 88 5.09 1.09 -4.30
C ALA A 88 5.13 -0.43 -4.44
N SER A 89 4.25 -0.99 -5.28
CA SER A 89 4.21 -2.42 -5.58
C SER A 89 5.50 -2.88 -6.27
N SER A 90 6.02 -2.13 -7.25
CA SER A 90 7.27 -2.49 -7.92
C SER A 90 8.47 -2.44 -6.97
N LEU A 91 8.56 -1.41 -6.11
CA LEU A 91 9.61 -1.32 -5.09
C LEU A 91 9.53 -2.45 -4.07
N SER A 92 8.33 -2.85 -3.65
CA SER A 92 8.15 -3.98 -2.73
C SER A 92 8.64 -5.31 -3.32
N ILE A 93 8.43 -5.53 -4.62
CA ILE A 93 8.94 -6.71 -5.32
C ILE A 93 10.47 -6.66 -5.37
N ILE A 94 11.07 -5.52 -5.70
CA ILE A 94 12.53 -5.36 -5.69
C ILE A 94 13.10 -5.63 -4.29
N LEU A 95 12.45 -5.14 -3.25
CA LEU A 95 12.81 -5.41 -1.85
C LEU A 95 12.75 -6.91 -1.52
N LEU A 96 11.72 -7.62 -1.98
CA LEU A 96 11.59 -9.06 -1.80
C LEU A 96 12.74 -9.83 -2.46
N TRP A 97 13.12 -9.46 -3.68
CA TRP A 97 14.25 -10.06 -4.39
C TRP A 97 15.57 -9.80 -3.68
N LEU A 98 15.81 -8.58 -3.22
CA LEU A 98 17.05 -8.23 -2.50
C LEU A 98 17.15 -8.92 -1.15
N ALA A 99 16.07 -8.91 -0.36
CA ALA A 99 16.04 -9.55 0.94
C ALA A 99 16.10 -11.09 0.83
N GLY A 100 15.40 -11.68 -0.14
CA GLY A 100 15.48 -13.11 -0.45
C GLY A 100 16.86 -13.53 -0.95
N GLY A 101 17.46 -12.74 -1.85
CA GLY A 101 18.82 -12.96 -2.33
C GLY A 101 19.87 -12.89 -1.22
N TYR A 102 19.67 -12.02 -0.23
CA TYR A 102 20.53 -11.97 0.96
C TYR A 102 20.45 -13.25 1.80
N LEU A 103 19.25 -13.79 2.01
CA LEU A 103 19.05 -15.08 2.70
C LEU A 103 19.75 -16.23 1.95
N TYR A 104 19.67 -16.23 0.62
CA TYR A 104 20.23 -17.30 -0.21
C TYR A 104 21.77 -17.24 -0.29
N ILE A 105 22.34 -16.05 -0.51
CA ILE A 105 23.77 -15.91 -0.83
C ILE A 105 24.64 -15.78 0.44
N ARG A 106 24.07 -15.43 1.61
CA ARG A 106 24.71 -15.37 2.95
C ARG A 106 26.06 -14.62 3.09
N ARG A 107 26.63 -14.03 2.02
CA ARG A 107 28.01 -13.50 1.96
C ARG A 107 28.14 -11.99 1.77
N ARG A 108 27.06 -11.22 1.57
CA ARG A 108 27.18 -9.77 1.26
C ARG A 108 26.94 -8.88 2.48
N ARG A 109 28.02 -8.32 3.06
CA ARG A 109 27.99 -7.37 4.21
C ARG A 109 27.27 -6.05 3.92
N LEU A 110 27.19 -5.61 2.65
CA LEU A 110 26.53 -4.35 2.24
C LEU A 110 25.01 -4.48 2.02
N ALA A 111 24.51 -5.69 1.80
CA ALA A 111 23.08 -5.94 1.55
C ALA A 111 22.11 -5.44 2.64
N PRO A 112 22.39 -5.51 3.97
CA PRO A 112 21.43 -5.07 4.97
C PRO A 112 21.16 -3.56 4.93
N HIS A 113 22.11 -2.72 4.50
CA HIS A 113 21.88 -1.26 4.40
C HIS A 113 20.92 -0.92 3.26
N PHE A 114 21.12 -1.53 2.08
CA PHE A 114 20.23 -1.34 0.94
C PHE A 114 18.82 -1.87 1.23
N VAL A 115 18.70 -3.01 1.91
CA VAL A 115 17.40 -3.57 2.32
C VAL A 115 16.68 -2.63 3.29
N THR A 116 17.37 -2.08 4.30
CA THR A 116 16.76 -1.11 5.23
C THR A 116 16.33 0.17 4.54
N PHE A 117 17.17 0.72 3.65
CA PHE A 117 16.86 1.95 2.92
C PHE A 117 15.64 1.76 2.01
N LEU A 118 15.64 0.67 1.24
CA LEU A 118 14.56 0.37 0.32
C LEU A 118 13.25 0.03 1.06
N ALA A 119 13.32 -0.66 2.20
CA ALA A 119 12.16 -0.88 3.07
C ALA A 119 11.58 0.44 3.58
N GLY A 120 12.43 1.39 4.00
CA GLY A 120 12.00 2.73 4.43
C GLY A 120 11.36 3.53 3.30
N LEU A 121 11.94 3.52 2.10
CA LEU A 121 11.38 4.18 0.92
C LEU A 121 10.01 3.59 0.54
N THR A 122 9.92 2.26 0.55
CA THR A 122 8.68 1.54 0.21
C THR A 122 7.58 1.85 1.23
N LEU A 123 7.92 1.85 2.53
CA LEU A 123 7.02 2.25 3.61
C LEU A 123 6.54 3.71 3.44
N PHE A 124 7.44 4.63 3.12
CA PHE A 124 7.09 6.04 2.91
C PHE A 124 6.07 6.22 1.78
N ILE A 125 6.25 5.50 0.66
CA ILE A 125 5.32 5.57 -0.47
C ILE A 125 3.97 4.92 -0.11
N PHE A 126 3.96 3.79 0.62
CA PHE A 126 2.71 3.20 1.09
C PHE A 126 1.95 4.11 2.04
N PHE A 127 2.66 4.71 3.00
CA PHE A 127 2.06 5.60 3.97
C PHE A 127 1.50 6.85 3.30
N THR A 128 2.25 7.49 2.39
CA THR A 128 1.75 8.64 1.64
C THR A 128 0.53 8.30 0.79
N THR A 129 0.52 7.14 0.12
CA THR A 129 -0.64 6.69 -0.67
C THR A 129 -1.88 6.49 0.21
N ALA A 130 -1.74 5.82 1.35
CA ALA A 130 -2.84 5.60 2.29
C ALA A 130 -3.33 6.92 2.90
N VAL A 131 -2.42 7.82 3.29
CA VAL A 131 -2.76 9.14 3.84
C VAL A 131 -3.49 9.99 2.82
N ILE A 132 -3.03 10.05 1.56
CA ILE A 132 -3.72 10.81 0.51
C ILE A 132 -5.14 10.27 0.32
N TRP A 133 -5.32 8.94 0.29
CA TRP A 133 -6.66 8.35 0.23
C TRP A 133 -7.53 8.73 1.43
N ILE A 134 -7.01 8.61 2.66
CA ILE A 134 -7.76 8.97 3.88
C ILE A 134 -8.07 10.47 3.93
N VAL A 135 -7.14 11.33 3.52
CA VAL A 135 -7.34 12.78 3.47
C VAL A 135 -8.36 13.15 2.40
N MET A 136 -8.32 12.54 1.22
CA MET A 136 -9.33 12.79 0.19
C MET A 136 -10.71 12.28 0.61
N LEU A 137 -10.75 11.17 1.35
CA LEU A 137 -11.96 10.64 2.00
C LEU A 137 -12.53 11.63 3.03
N THR A 138 -11.70 12.25 3.86
CA THR A 138 -12.14 13.18 4.92
C THR A 138 -12.41 14.59 4.40
N MET A 139 -11.66 15.06 3.39
CA MET A 139 -11.79 16.40 2.83
C MET A 139 -12.99 16.57 1.90
N ASN A 140 -13.66 15.47 1.53
CA ASN A 140 -15.00 15.48 0.93
C ASN A 140 -15.25 16.62 -0.07
N ARG A 141 -14.35 16.76 -1.06
CA ARG A 141 -14.29 17.98 -1.89
C ARG A 141 -15.32 18.02 -3.02
N ASP A 142 -16.11 16.95 -3.17
CA ASP A 142 -17.21 16.87 -4.14
C ASP A 142 -18.56 16.98 -3.41
N GLY A 143 -18.75 18.09 -2.69
CA GLY A 143 -20.03 18.80 -2.51
C GLY A 143 -21.21 18.13 -1.78
N ASP A 144 -21.43 16.82 -1.86
CA ASP A 144 -22.68 16.18 -1.42
C ASP A 144 -22.53 14.74 -0.90
N MET A 145 -21.41 14.05 -1.13
CA MET A 145 -21.23 12.68 -0.64
C MET A 145 -20.56 12.67 0.74
N LYS A 146 -21.31 12.85 1.83
CA LYS A 146 -20.79 12.57 3.18
C LYS A 146 -20.35 11.11 3.26
N ILE A 147 -19.04 10.85 3.16
CA ILE A 147 -18.49 9.51 3.35
C ILE A 147 -18.46 9.25 4.85
N TYR A 148 -19.43 8.48 5.34
CA TYR A 148 -19.50 8.05 6.73
C TYR A 148 -18.50 6.90 6.97
N ARG A 149 -18.13 6.68 8.23
CA ARG A 149 -17.20 5.60 8.63
C ARG A 149 -17.62 4.22 8.12
N ASP A 150 -18.92 4.02 7.92
CA ASP A 150 -19.55 2.79 7.43
C ASP A 150 -19.36 2.55 5.92
N ASN A 151 -18.89 3.58 5.20
CA ASN A 151 -18.60 3.51 3.77
C ASN A 151 -17.16 3.04 3.48
N ILE A 152 -16.35 2.81 4.52
CA ILE A 152 -14.97 2.33 4.36
C ILE A 152 -15.01 0.84 4.04
N GLY A 153 -14.51 0.48 2.86
CA GLY A 153 -14.47 -0.89 2.40
C GLY A 153 -13.31 -1.70 3.00
N PHE A 154 -13.47 -3.03 2.96
CA PHE A 154 -12.51 -3.98 3.52
C PHE A 154 -11.09 -3.83 2.93
N SER A 155 -10.97 -3.51 1.64
CA SER A 155 -9.67 -3.35 0.99
C SER A 155 -8.84 -2.20 1.57
N LEU A 156 -9.49 -1.13 2.04
CA LEU A 156 -8.79 -0.02 2.68
C LEU A 156 -8.23 -0.44 4.04
N TRP A 157 -8.98 -1.23 4.81
CA TRP A 157 -8.48 -1.82 6.07
C TRP A 157 -7.29 -2.74 5.85
N ILE A 158 -7.31 -3.56 4.79
CA ILE A 158 -6.16 -4.39 4.42
C ILE A 158 -4.95 -3.52 4.07
N ALA A 159 -5.14 -2.44 3.31
CA ALA A 159 -4.04 -1.53 2.96
C ALA A 159 -3.41 -0.86 4.19
N VAL A 160 -4.23 -0.46 5.17
CA VAL A 160 -3.76 0.08 6.46
C VAL A 160 -3.06 -1.00 7.29
N GLY A 161 -3.59 -2.22 7.32
CA GLY A 161 -2.93 -3.34 8.00
C GLY A 161 -1.57 -3.67 7.37
N ALA A 162 -1.48 -3.66 6.04
CA ALA A 162 -0.25 -3.90 5.30
C ALA A 162 0.80 -2.82 5.60
N SER A 163 0.41 -1.54 5.70
CA SER A 163 1.36 -0.47 6.06
C SER A 163 1.91 -0.63 7.48
N GLY A 164 1.08 -1.07 8.44
CA GLY A 164 1.53 -1.45 9.78
C GLY A 164 2.52 -2.60 9.78
N GLY A 165 2.29 -3.62 8.94
CA GLY A 165 3.22 -4.74 8.75
C GLY A 165 4.57 -4.31 8.18
N TYR A 166 4.58 -3.42 7.19
CA TYR A 166 5.82 -2.83 6.67
C TYR A 166 6.57 -1.99 7.70
N LEU A 167 5.86 -1.25 8.55
CA LEU A 167 6.46 -0.46 9.63
C LEU A 167 7.19 -1.38 10.62
N LEU A 168 6.53 -2.45 11.05
CA LEU A 168 7.13 -3.45 11.94
C LEU A 168 8.34 -4.13 11.28
N ALA A 169 8.23 -4.50 10.00
CA ALA A 169 9.35 -5.08 9.26
C ALA A 169 10.55 -4.13 9.17
N PHE A 170 10.30 -2.84 8.91
CA PHE A 170 11.33 -1.82 8.88
C PHE A 170 12.05 -1.68 10.23
N ILE A 171 11.29 -1.61 11.34
CA ILE A 171 11.85 -1.56 12.70
C ILE A 171 12.73 -2.79 12.96
N LEU A 172 12.28 -3.99 12.59
CA LEU A 172 13.06 -5.22 12.75
C LEU A 172 14.35 -5.22 11.93
N PHE A 173 14.33 -4.70 10.70
CA PHE A 173 15.54 -4.57 9.90
C PHE A 173 16.52 -3.55 10.48
N VAL A 174 16.03 -2.44 11.04
CA VAL A 174 16.86 -1.45 11.74
C VAL A 174 17.49 -2.06 12.99
N LEU A 175 16.71 -2.76 13.82
CA LEU A 175 17.23 -3.45 15.01
C LEU A 175 18.26 -4.53 14.63
N TYR A 176 17.99 -5.31 13.58
CA TYR A 176 18.95 -6.29 13.07
C TYR A 176 20.26 -5.63 12.60
N ARG A 177 20.19 -4.47 11.95
CA ARG A 177 21.37 -3.71 11.56
C ARG A 177 22.18 -3.26 12.78
N ILE A 178 21.52 -2.77 13.82
CA ILE A 178 22.17 -2.34 15.07
C ILE A 178 22.87 -3.53 15.75
N ASP A 179 22.21 -4.69 15.86
CA ASP A 179 22.79 -5.92 16.43
C ASP A 179 24.04 -6.38 15.66
N ILE A 180 24.03 -6.34 14.31
CA ILE A 180 25.22 -6.65 13.51
C ILE A 180 26.35 -5.65 13.80
N GLY A 181 26.03 -4.35 13.87
CA GLY A 181 27.02 -3.31 14.14
C GLY A 181 27.72 -3.50 15.49
N HIS A 182 26.97 -3.82 16.53
CA HIS A 182 27.50 -4.05 17.88
C HIS A 182 28.38 -5.31 17.98
N ARG A 183 28.03 -6.38 17.26
CA ARG A 183 28.86 -7.61 17.19
C ARG A 183 30.17 -7.40 16.43
N SER A 184 30.18 -6.51 15.44
CA SER A 184 31.40 -6.17 14.70
C SER A 184 32.38 -5.39 15.58
N SER A 185 31.90 -4.40 16.35
CA SER A 185 32.78 -3.58 17.20
C SER A 185 33.38 -4.36 18.38
N SER A 186 32.66 -5.36 18.90
CA SER A 186 33.15 -6.20 20.00
C SER A 186 34.24 -7.16 19.54
N HIS A 187 34.19 -7.68 18.31
CA HIS A 187 35.25 -8.55 17.78
C HIS A 187 36.59 -7.82 17.58
N ASP A 188 36.57 -6.54 17.20
CA ASP A 188 37.80 -5.74 17.01
C ASP A 188 38.50 -5.41 18.35
N LEU A 189 37.77 -5.42 19.46
CA LEU A 189 38.29 -5.18 20.82
C LEU A 189 38.97 -6.40 21.45
N TYR A 190 38.76 -7.62 20.92
CA TYR A 190 39.40 -8.85 21.41
C TYR A 190 40.53 -9.36 20.48
N SER A 191 40.82 -8.63 19.40
CA SER A 191 41.89 -8.94 18.45
C SER A 191 43.05 -7.94 18.46
N ALA A 192 43.04 -6.99 19.40
CA ALA A 192 44.14 -6.07 19.69
C ALA A 192 44.81 -6.46 21.02
#